data_AF-A0A1L0DLB2-F1
#
_entry.id   AF-A0A1L0DLB2-F1
#
_cell.length_a   1.000
_cell.length_b   1.000
_cell.length_c   1.000
_cell.angle_alpha   90.00
_cell.angle_beta   90.00
_cell.angle_gamma   90.00
#
_symmetry.space_group_name_H-M   'P 1'
#
loop_
_entity.id
_entity.type
_entity.pdbx_description
1 polymer ?
#
loop_
_entity_poly.entity_id
_entity_poly.type
_entity_poly.pdbx_seq_one_letter_code
_entity_poly.pdbx_strand_id
1 'polypeptide(L)'
;MSISSVTVARVFHDISFKNDQTRIASSTVGLSAEYIRLFVQEAILRSNAQRLADHPPSEIDGIDNLRDQKGAQGDDLDIDIENDQFRENSFDDELEERGLGVSTQMPPPAGGNDTLDSRHLAAVAGMLVMDF
;
A
#
# COMPACT_ATOMS: atom_id res chain seq x y z
N MET A 1 5.28 -12.39 25.02
CA MET A 1 5.69 -10.99 25.24
C MET A 1 5.07 -10.57 26.57
N SER A 2 5.87 -10.32 27.61
CA SER A 2 5.38 -9.87 28.92
C SER A 2 5.70 -8.38 29.10
N ILE A 3 4.71 -7.59 29.49
CA ILE A 3 4.89 -6.17 29.77
C ILE A 3 5.41 -6.05 31.21
N SER A 4 6.46 -5.25 31.42
CA SER A 4 6.99 -5.03 32.78
C SER A 4 5.95 -4.32 33.65
N SER A 5 5.63 -4.93 34.79
CA SER A 5 4.71 -4.36 35.78
C SER A 5 5.19 -3.00 36.30
N VAL A 6 6.51 -2.79 36.37
CA VAL A 6 7.10 -1.50 36.75
C VAL A 6 6.75 -0.40 35.75
N THR A 7 6.74 -0.71 34.44
CA THR A 7 6.38 0.24 33.40
C THR A 7 4.91 0.63 33.49
N VAL A 8 4.03 -0.36 33.67
CA VAL A 8 2.59 -0.12 33.84
C VAL A 8 2.30 0.71 35.09
N ALA A 9 2.99 0.44 36.20
CA ALA A 9 2.88 1.23 37.42
C ALA A 9 3.30 2.70 37.21
N ARG A 10 4.40 2.94 36.47
CA ARG A 10 4.84 4.31 36.12
C ARG A 10 3.81 5.02 35.26
N VAL A 11 3.28 4.36 34.22
CA VAL A 11 2.24 4.93 33.35
C VAL A 11 1.01 5.36 34.16
N PHE A 12 0.55 4.53 35.10
CA PHE A 12 -0.59 4.90 35.95
C PHE A 12 -0.30 6.09 36.86
N HIS A 13 0.90 6.13 37.45
CA HIS A 13 1.29 7.23 38.32
C HIS A 13 1.45 8.55 37.57
N ASP A 14 2.03 8.52 36.37
CA ASP A 14 2.36 9.74 35.62
C ASP A 14 1.17 10.29 34.82
N ILE A 15 0.27 9.43 34.34
CA ILE A 15 -0.78 9.82 33.38
C ILE A 15 -2.20 9.70 33.97
N SER A 16 -2.45 8.71 34.82
CA SER A 16 -3.82 8.35 35.21
C SER A 16 -4.27 8.98 36.53
N PHE A 17 -3.37 9.13 37.51
CA PHE A 17 -3.75 9.64 38.82
C PHE A 17 -3.74 11.17 38.86
N LYS A 18 -4.89 11.76 39.21
CA LYS A 18 -5.01 13.21 39.45
C LYS A 18 -4.33 13.66 40.74
N ASN A 19 -4.18 12.75 41.70
CA ASN A 19 -3.61 13.01 43.01
C ASN A 19 -2.32 12.19 43.20
N ASP A 20 -1.21 12.84 43.53
CA ASP A 20 0.12 12.22 43.70
C ASP A 20 0.20 11.21 44.86
N GLN A 21 -0.75 11.25 45.79
CA GLN A 21 -0.81 10.31 46.92
C GLN A 21 -1.50 8.99 46.56
N THR A 22 -2.10 8.89 45.37
CA THR A 22 -2.75 7.67 44.93
C THR A 22 -1.72 6.55 44.79
N ARG A 23 -2.06 5.37 45.29
CA ARG A 23 -1.24 4.16 45.20
C ARG A 23 -2.07 3.05 44.58
N ILE A 24 -1.41 2.20 43.79
CA ILE A 24 -2.02 1.05 43.15
C ILE A 24 -1.42 -0.23 43.72
N ALA A 25 -2.26 -1.21 44.02
CA ALA A 25 -1.81 -2.50 44.52
C ALA A 25 -1.03 -3.27 43.44
N SER A 26 -0.01 -4.02 43.86
CA SER A 26 0.82 -4.82 42.94
C SER A 26 -0.01 -5.84 42.14
N SER A 27 -1.00 -6.47 42.78
CA SER A 27 -1.93 -7.39 42.12
C SER A 27 -2.76 -6.70 41.03
N THR A 28 -3.21 -5.47 41.27
CA THR A 28 -3.95 -4.67 40.28
C THR A 28 -3.07 -4.30 39.10
N VAL A 29 -1.82 -3.88 39.33
CA VAL A 29 -0.86 -3.61 38.24
C VAL A 29 -0.62 -4.87 37.39
N GLY A 30 -0.52 -6.04 38.04
CA GLY A 30 -0.38 -7.32 37.35
C GLY A 30 -1.57 -7.62 36.43
N LEU A 31 -2.80 -7.46 36.93
CA LEU A 31 -4.01 -7.64 36.12
C LEU A 31 -4.11 -6.63 34.98
N SER A 32 -3.80 -5.36 35.25
CA SER A 32 -3.77 -4.33 34.21
C SER A 32 -2.74 -4.63 33.11
N ALA A 33 -1.58 -5.19 33.46
CA ALA A 33 -0.59 -5.61 32.47
C ALA A 33 -1.13 -6.71 31.54
N GLU A 34 -1.87 -7.69 32.09
CA GLU A 34 -2.53 -8.71 31.27
C GLU A 34 -3.67 -8.14 30.41
N TYR A 35 -4.43 -7.16 30.91
CA TYR A 35 -5.45 -6.49 30.08
C TYR A 35 -4.84 -5.70 28.91
N ILE A 36 -3.77 -4.94 29.15
CA ILE A 36 -3.06 -4.23 28.07
C ILE A 36 -2.53 -5.24 27.05
N ARG A 37 -2.04 -6.39 27.50
CA ARG A 37 -1.59 -7.45 26.60
C ARG A 37 -2.73 -7.99 25.73
N LEU A 38 -3.88 -8.29 26.32
CA LEU A 38 -5.06 -8.75 25.58
C LEU A 38 -5.51 -7.69 24.56
N PHE A 39 -5.54 -6.43 24.97
CA PHE A 39 -5.85 -5.31 24.08
C PHE A 39 -4.92 -5.25 22.86
N VAL A 40 -3.60 -5.33 23.07
CA VAL A 40 -2.62 -5.30 21.98
C VAL A 40 -2.74 -6.54 21.09
N GLN A 41 -3.01 -7.72 21.65
CA GLN A 41 -3.22 -8.94 20.87
C GLN A 41 -4.46 -8.83 19.98
N GLU A 42 -5.59 -8.38 20.53
CA GLU A 42 -6.82 -8.14 19.77
C GLU A 42 -6.61 -7.08 18.68
N ALA A 43 -5.91 -6.00 18.99
CA ALA A 43 -5.56 -4.97 18.01
C ALA A 43 -4.82 -5.56 16.80
N ILE A 44 -3.80 -6.39 17.06
CA ILE A 44 -2.99 -7.01 16.00
C ILE A 44 -3.83 -8.02 15.21
N LEU A 45 -4.62 -8.86 15.87
CA LEU A 45 -5.45 -9.88 15.22
C LEU A 45 -6.48 -9.25 14.29
N ARG A 46 -7.20 -8.24 14.78
CA ARG A 46 -8.23 -7.53 13.98
C ARG A 46 -7.63 -6.72 12.85
N SER A 47 -6.48 -6.07 13.08
CA SER A 47 -5.76 -5.36 12.01
C SER A 47 -5.27 -6.33 10.94
N ASN A 48 -4.81 -7.53 11.32
CA ASN A 48 -4.47 -8.57 10.35
C ASN A 48 -5.69 -9.11 9.61
N ALA A 49 -6.82 -9.29 10.29
CA ALA A 49 -8.07 -9.67 9.63
C ALA A 49 -8.49 -8.63 8.59
N GLN A 50 -8.35 -7.34 8.92
CA GLN A 50 -8.59 -6.24 7.98
C GLN A 50 -7.62 -6.29 6.79
N ARG A 51 -6.33 -6.52 7.02
CA ARG A 51 -5.32 -6.70 5.96
C ARG A 51 -5.66 -7.86 5.01
N LEU A 52 -6.22 -8.95 5.53
CA LEU A 52 -6.61 -10.10 4.72
C LEU A 52 -7.90 -9.83 3.92
N ALA A 53 -8.80 -9.00 4.46
CA ALA A 53 -10.02 -8.57 3.79
C ALA A 53 -9.73 -7.53 2.70
N ASP A 54 -8.77 -6.63 2.94
CA ASP A 54 -8.27 -5.67 1.98
C ASP A 54 -7.38 -6.39 0.96
N HIS A 55 -8.00 -6.95 -0.09
CA HIS A 55 -7.27 -7.41 -1.27
C HIS A 55 -6.41 -6.26 -1.85
N PRO A 56 -5.23 -6.55 -2.43
CA PRO A 56 -4.42 -5.50 -3.04
C PRO A 56 -5.30 -4.72 -4.03
N PRO A 57 -5.25 -3.37 -4.02
CA PRO A 57 -5.95 -2.60 -5.03
C PRO A 57 -5.50 -3.15 -6.38
N SER A 58 -6.45 -3.70 -7.14
CA SER A 58 -6.22 -4.07 -8.53
C SER A 58 -5.55 -2.88 -9.20
N GLU A 59 -4.44 -3.14 -9.86
CA GLU A 59 -3.74 -2.16 -10.69
C GLU A 59 -4.76 -1.34 -11.49
N ILE A 60 -4.54 -0.01 -11.53
CA ILE A 60 -5.23 0.99 -12.35
C ILE A 60 -6.42 1.68 -11.67
N ASP A 61 -6.13 2.78 -10.98
CA ASP A 61 -6.98 3.97 -11.01
C ASP A 61 -6.05 5.20 -11.05
N GLY A 62 -5.91 5.84 -12.20
CA GLY A 62 -5.19 7.12 -12.24
C GLY A 62 -4.62 7.64 -13.55
N ILE A 63 -4.48 6.84 -14.62
CA ILE A 63 -4.08 7.38 -15.94
C ILE A 63 -4.68 6.55 -17.09
N ASP A 64 -5.85 6.95 -17.59
CA ASP A 64 -6.21 6.73 -18.99
C ASP A 64 -6.43 8.11 -19.64
N ASN A 65 -5.30 8.75 -19.97
CA ASN A 65 -5.28 10.02 -20.68
C ASN A 65 -5.60 9.78 -22.16
N LEU A 66 -6.82 10.13 -22.56
CA LEU A 66 -7.26 10.53 -23.90
C LEU A 66 -6.43 9.99 -25.09
N ARG A 67 -6.68 8.77 -25.54
CA ARG A 67 -6.56 8.35 -26.97
C ARG A 67 -7.61 7.25 -27.18
N ASP A 68 -8.80 7.57 -27.70
CA ASP A 68 -9.00 7.66 -29.14
C ASP A 68 -10.04 8.73 -29.53
N GLN A 69 -9.55 9.89 -29.99
CA GLN A 69 -10.20 10.61 -31.08
C GLN A 69 -9.38 10.38 -32.36
N LYS A 70 -9.45 9.18 -32.93
CA LYS A 70 -9.09 8.97 -34.34
C LYS A 70 -9.75 7.70 -34.87
N GLY A 71 -11.04 7.79 -35.13
CA GLY A 71 -11.80 6.65 -35.65
C GLY A 71 -13.20 6.99 -36.12
N ALA A 72 -13.41 8.12 -36.80
CA ALA A 72 -14.60 8.33 -37.62
C ALA A 72 -14.36 9.44 -38.65
N GLN A 73 -14.84 9.19 -39.87
CA GLN A 73 -14.90 10.05 -41.07
C GLN A 73 -13.64 10.09 -41.93
N GLY A 74 -13.71 9.29 -43.00
CA GLY A 74 -12.95 9.56 -44.22
C GLY A 74 -13.54 10.75 -44.97
N ASP A 75 -12.70 11.36 -45.79
CA ASP A 75 -13.09 12.03 -47.03
C ASP A 75 -11.85 12.15 -47.93
N ASP A 76 -12.10 12.10 -49.22
CA ASP A 76 -11.17 11.98 -50.34
C ASP A 76 -10.05 13.04 -50.38
N LEU A 77 -8.88 12.66 -50.92
CA LEU A 77 -8.02 13.57 -51.70
C LEU A 77 -7.03 12.73 -52.54
N ASP A 78 -7.43 12.51 -53.79
CA ASP A 78 -6.58 12.02 -54.89
C ASP A 78 -5.38 12.96 -55.10
N ILE A 79 -4.16 12.43 -55.05
CA ILE A 79 -2.99 13.07 -55.66
C ILE A 79 -2.18 12.00 -56.41
N ASP A 80 -2.52 11.85 -57.68
CA ASP A 80 -1.69 11.23 -58.71
C ASP A 80 -0.53 12.18 -59.06
N ILE A 81 0.73 11.78 -58.79
CA ILE A 81 1.89 12.27 -59.55
C ILE A 81 2.86 11.09 -59.74
N GLU A 82 2.84 10.53 -60.94
CA GLU A 82 3.87 9.65 -61.45
C GLU A 82 5.15 10.43 -61.80
N ASN A 83 6.29 9.84 -61.43
CA ASN A 83 7.60 9.92 -62.07
C ASN A 83 8.34 11.27 -62.06
N ASP A 84 9.34 11.40 -61.18
CA ASP A 84 10.66 11.85 -61.67
C ASP A 84 11.82 11.33 -60.83
N GLN A 85 12.91 11.09 -61.55
CA GLN A 85 14.09 10.32 -61.21
C GLN A 85 15.00 11.05 -60.19
N PHE A 86 16.03 10.34 -59.70
CA PHE A 86 17.16 10.78 -58.88
C PHE A 86 16.99 10.75 -57.35
N ARG A 87 17.40 9.64 -56.72
CA ARG A 87 18.72 9.58 -56.05
C ARG A 87 18.99 8.19 -55.46
N GLU A 88 19.83 7.49 -56.21
CA GLU A 88 20.75 6.47 -55.76
C GLU A 88 21.55 6.98 -54.55
N ASN A 89 21.43 6.31 -53.40
CA ASN A 89 22.42 6.30 -52.34
C ASN A 89 22.34 4.94 -51.65
N SER A 90 23.18 4.04 -52.16
CA SER A 90 23.93 3.00 -51.46
C SER A 90 23.40 2.58 -50.09
N PHE A 91 22.87 1.37 -50.03
CA PHE A 91 22.94 0.51 -48.86
C PHE A 91 24.38 0.45 -48.35
N ASP A 92 24.67 1.01 -47.18
CA ASP A 92 25.61 0.39 -46.25
C ASP A 92 25.45 0.96 -44.84
N ASP A 93 25.53 0.07 -43.87
CA ASP A 93 25.66 0.28 -42.42
C ASP A 93 24.65 1.18 -41.69
N GLU A 94 23.68 0.54 -41.04
CA GLU A 94 23.34 0.78 -39.62
C GLU A 94 22.33 -0.29 -39.16
N LEU A 95 22.81 -1.54 -39.03
CA LEU A 95 22.20 -2.53 -38.14
C LEU A 95 22.51 -2.12 -36.68
N GLU A 96 22.07 -0.93 -36.26
CA GLU A 96 21.82 -0.70 -34.84
C GLU A 96 20.48 -1.35 -34.53
N GLU A 97 20.60 -2.60 -34.11
CA GLU A 97 19.61 -3.39 -33.40
C GLU A 97 18.92 -2.52 -32.34
N ARG A 98 17.86 -1.82 -32.77
CA ARG A 98 16.95 -1.08 -31.91
C ARG A 98 16.25 -2.13 -31.06
N GLY A 99 16.91 -2.48 -29.96
CA GLY A 99 16.43 -3.46 -29.00
C GLY A 99 15.00 -3.13 -28.64
N LEU A 100 14.09 -4.00 -29.06
CA LEU A 100 12.75 -4.06 -28.52
C LEU A 100 12.94 -4.34 -27.03
N GLY A 101 12.89 -3.27 -26.23
CA GLY A 101 12.99 -3.31 -24.78
C GLY A 101 11.79 -4.02 -24.19
N VAL A 102 11.72 -5.34 -24.40
CA VAL A 102 10.85 -6.22 -23.66
C VAL A 102 11.43 -6.23 -22.26
N SER A 103 10.76 -5.52 -21.36
CA SER A 103 11.11 -5.56 -19.94
C SER A 103 11.14 -7.02 -19.50
N THR A 104 12.33 -7.58 -19.29
CA THR A 104 12.54 -8.92 -18.72
C THR A 104 12.36 -8.90 -17.20
N GLN A 105 11.94 -7.77 -16.63
CA GLN A 105 11.51 -7.72 -15.24
C GLN A 105 10.20 -8.46 -15.14
N MET A 106 10.32 -9.70 -14.63
CA MET A 106 9.22 -10.42 -14.02
C MET A 106 8.48 -9.44 -13.07
N PRO A 107 7.15 -9.33 -13.16
CA PRO A 107 6.39 -8.55 -12.19
C PRO A 107 6.84 -8.98 -10.79
N PRO A 108 7.03 -8.05 -9.84
CA PRO A 108 7.29 -8.43 -8.47
C PRO A 108 6.23 -9.47 -8.08
N PRO A 109 6.63 -10.57 -7.40
CA PRO A 109 5.67 -11.61 -7.04
C PRO A 109 4.50 -10.92 -6.38
N ALA A 110 3.28 -11.24 -6.83
CA ALA A 110 2.03 -10.81 -6.22
C ALA A 110 1.92 -11.44 -4.81
N GLY A 111 2.89 -11.14 -3.96
CA GLY A 111 2.83 -11.37 -2.54
C GLY A 111 1.82 -10.37 -2.03
N GLY A 112 0.62 -10.87 -1.72
CA GLY A 112 -0.37 -10.10 -0.98
C GLY A 112 0.34 -9.40 0.18
N ASN A 113 0.13 -8.08 0.29
CA ASN A 113 0.87 -7.19 1.16
C ASN A 113 1.01 -7.79 2.57
N ASP A 114 2.17 -8.41 2.89
CA ASP A 114 2.42 -9.07 4.18
C ASP A 114 2.85 -8.08 5.28
N THR A 115 2.67 -6.79 5.01
CA THR A 115 2.99 -5.72 5.95
C THR A 115 1.72 -5.20 6.60
N LEU A 116 1.73 -5.12 7.93
CA LEU A 116 0.66 -4.48 8.69
C LEU A 116 0.88 -2.95 8.73
N ASP A 117 0.19 -2.21 7.86
CA ASP A 117 0.20 -0.75 7.88
C ASP A 117 -0.79 -0.17 8.92
N SER A 118 -0.48 1.04 9.39
CA SER A 118 -1.29 1.92 10.23
C SER A 118 -2.74 2.10 9.75
N ARG A 119 -2.98 2.02 8.44
CA ARG A 119 -4.33 2.08 7.84
C ARG A 119 -5.24 0.96 8.34
N HIS A 120 -4.72 -0.26 8.44
CA HIS A 120 -5.50 -1.41 8.92
C HIS A 120 -5.87 -1.27 10.40
N LEU A 121 -4.94 -0.74 11.21
CA LEU A 121 -5.22 -0.45 12.62
C LEU A 121 -6.25 0.68 12.76
N ALA A 122 -6.14 1.75 11.96
CA ALA A 122 -7.08 2.87 11.98
C ALA A 122 -8.52 2.43 11.63
N ALA A 123 -8.68 1.51 10.69
CA ALA A 123 -9.98 0.95 10.31
C ALA A 123 -10.66 0.19 11.45
N VAL A 124 -9.90 -0.50 12.30
CA VAL A 124 -10.45 -1.30 13.42
C VAL A 124 -10.44 -0.58 14.77
N ALA A 125 -9.74 0.55 14.88
CA ALA A 125 -9.53 1.26 16.14
C ALA A 125 -10.84 1.69 16.81
N GLY A 126 -11.83 2.15 16.04
CA GLY A 126 -13.13 2.58 16.59
C GLY A 126 -13.88 1.44 17.29
N MET A 127 -13.93 0.26 16.65
CA MET A 127 -14.53 -0.93 17.24
C MET A 127 -13.71 -1.47 18.41
N LEU A 128 -12.37 -1.46 18.29
CA LEU A 128 -11.47 -1.91 19.35
C LEU A 128 -11.64 -1.10 20.63
N VAL A 129 -11.87 0.21 20.54
CA VAL A 129 -12.09 1.07 21.72
C VAL A 129 -13.47 0.83 22.35
N MET A 130 -14.50 0.50 21.57
CA MET A 130 -15.83 0.22 22.16
C MET A 130 -15.90 -1.09 22.95
N ASP A 131 -15.01 -2.03 22.68
CA ASP A 131 -14.95 -3.31 23.38
C ASP A 131 -14.24 -3.22 24.75
N PHE A 132 -13.61 -2.08 25.09
CA PHE A 132 -12.82 -1.86 26.31
C PHE A 132 -13.33 -0.68 27.13
#